data_AF-A0A821BF84-F1
#
_entry.id   AF-A0A821BF84-F1
#
_cell.length_a   1.000
_cell.length_b   1.000
_cell.length_c   1.000
_cell.angle_alpha   90.00
_cell.angle_beta   90.00
_cell.angle_gamma   90.00
#
_symmetry.space_group_name_H-M   'P 1'
#
loop_
_entity.id
_entity.type
_entity.pdbx_description
1 polymer ?
#
loop_
_entity_poly.entity_id
_entity_poly.type
_entity_poly.pdbx_seq_one_letter_code
_entity_poly.pdbx_strand_id
1 'polypeptide(L)'
;GTYALPNVFYDDYTNSYRQIWSAFTEPLPYNVYLLTFDQLPAKIFLIRVEHYFELNEDEIFSKPVQFDLQILFNRLGKISELLELTLGDNLPLSEMKRLVWTTNNNESSYWQPT
;
A
#
# COMPACT_ATOMS: atom_id res chain seq x y z
N GLY A 1 -6.59 -36.79 -1.81
CA GLY A 1 -5.46 -37.42 -2.51
C GLY A 1 -4.22 -36.64 -2.20
N THR A 2 -3.18 -37.29 -1.67
CA THR A 2 -1.88 -36.66 -1.41
C THR A 2 -1.15 -36.52 -2.75
N TYR A 3 -0.82 -35.29 -3.13
CA TYR A 3 0.01 -35.04 -4.30
C TYR A 3 1.42 -35.56 -4.01
N ALA A 4 1.81 -36.68 -4.60
CA ALA A 4 3.21 -37.07 -4.62
C ALA A 4 3.98 -36.07 -5.48
N LEU A 5 5.05 -35.49 -4.93
CA LEU A 5 5.95 -34.64 -5.70
C LEU A 5 6.54 -35.49 -6.85
N PRO A 6 6.58 -34.96 -8.09
CA PRO A 6 7.19 -35.68 -9.20
C PRO A 6 8.65 -35.96 -8.86
N ASN A 7 9.14 -37.14 -9.23
CA ASN A 7 10.55 -37.52 -9.08
C ASN A 7 11.40 -36.80 -10.14
N VAL A 8 11.56 -35.49 -9.96
CA VAL A 8 12.42 -34.60 -10.76
C VAL A 8 13.56 -34.14 -9.88
N PHE A 9 14.77 -34.16 -10.43
CA PHE A 9 15.93 -33.57 -9.77
C PHE A 9 15.67 -32.06 -9.55
N TYR A 10 16.21 -31.53 -8.46
CA TYR A 10 16.02 -30.13 -8.08
C TYR A 10 16.35 -29.15 -9.22
N ASP A 11 17.41 -29.45 -9.99
CA ASP A 11 17.82 -28.66 -11.15
C ASP A 11 16.77 -28.65 -12.26
N ASP A 12 16.16 -29.80 -12.58
CA ASP A 12 15.08 -29.87 -13.58
C ASP A 12 13.82 -29.12 -13.15
N TYR A 13 13.49 -29.19 -11.86
CA TYR A 13 12.33 -28.50 -11.29
C TYR A 13 12.53 -26.98 -11.22
N THR A 14 13.73 -26.50 -10.87
CA THR A 14 14.05 -25.05 -10.87
C THR A 14 14.15 -24.48 -12.28
N ASN A 15 14.61 -25.27 -13.25
CA ASN A 15 14.66 -24.85 -14.66
C ASN A 15 13.28 -24.78 -15.32
N SER A 16 12.33 -25.62 -14.88
CA SER A 16 11.02 -25.75 -15.53
C SER A 16 9.91 -24.91 -14.89
N TYR A 17 10.08 -24.46 -13.63
CA TYR A 17 9.02 -23.78 -12.88
C TYR A 17 9.49 -22.49 -12.20
N ARG A 18 8.65 -21.45 -12.26
CA ARG A 18 8.86 -20.25 -11.44
C ARG A 18 8.60 -20.57 -9.98
N GLN A 19 9.66 -20.51 -9.18
CA GLN A 19 9.58 -20.81 -7.74
C GLN A 19 9.38 -19.59 -6.87
N ILE A 20 9.56 -18.40 -7.44
CA ILE A 20 9.41 -17.12 -6.74
C ILE A 20 8.43 -16.27 -7.51
N TRP A 21 7.44 -15.74 -6.79
CA TRP A 21 6.53 -14.75 -7.30
C TRP A 21 6.47 -13.57 -6.31
N SER A 22 6.39 -12.38 -6.86
CA SER A 22 6.15 -11.14 -6.12
C SER A 22 5.14 -10.33 -6.90
N ALA A 23 4.20 -9.71 -6.19
CA ALA A 23 3.29 -8.72 -6.75
C ALA A 23 4.03 -7.42 -7.11
N PHE A 24 5.10 -7.11 -6.37
CA PHE A 24 5.88 -5.90 -6.53
C PHE A 24 6.97 -6.07 -7.59
N THR A 25 7.13 -5.05 -8.41
CA THR A 25 8.25 -4.89 -9.35
C THR A 25 9.51 -4.39 -8.64
N GLU A 26 9.34 -3.54 -7.62
CA GLU A 26 10.38 -2.90 -6.84
C GLU A 26 9.98 -2.92 -5.35
N PRO A 27 10.94 -2.92 -4.41
CA PRO A 27 10.63 -2.80 -2.99
C PRO A 27 9.96 -1.45 -2.69
N LEU A 28 9.14 -1.42 -1.64
CA LEU A 28 8.61 -0.16 -1.11
C LEU A 28 9.75 0.73 -0.60
N PRO A 29 9.58 2.07 -0.62
CA PRO A 29 10.49 2.96 0.08
C PRO A 29 10.64 2.56 1.56
N TYR A 30 11.83 2.74 2.12
CA TYR A 30 12.14 2.29 3.48
C TYR A 30 11.24 2.86 4.57
N ASN A 31 10.62 4.02 4.34
CA ASN A 31 9.70 4.67 5.27
C ASN A 31 8.23 4.41 4.97
N VAL A 32 7.91 3.45 4.09
CA VAL A 32 6.54 3.03 3.75
C VAL A 32 6.35 1.56 4.08
N TYR A 33 5.27 1.26 4.79
CA TYR A 33 4.85 -0.11 5.07
C TYR A 33 3.50 -0.42 4.43
N LEU A 34 3.35 -1.63 3.88
CA LEU A 34 2.07 -2.12 3.35
C LEU A 34 1.27 -2.76 4.48
N LEU A 35 0.28 -2.03 4.99
CA LEU A 35 -0.58 -2.49 6.09
C LEU A 35 -1.66 -3.46 5.61
N THR A 36 -2.24 -3.22 4.43
CA THR A 36 -3.28 -4.08 3.86
C THR A 36 -3.09 -4.20 2.36
N PHE A 37 -3.20 -5.43 1.85
CA PHE A 37 -3.33 -5.73 0.43
C PHE A 37 -4.34 -6.85 0.28
N ASP A 38 -5.59 -6.48 0.00
CA ASP A 38 -6.70 -7.42 -0.09
C ASP A 38 -7.36 -7.35 -1.46
N GLN A 39 -7.69 -8.52 -2.01
CA GLN A 39 -8.37 -8.62 -3.30
C GLN A 39 -9.88 -8.76 -3.07
N LEU A 40 -10.62 -7.73 -3.44
CA LEU A 40 -12.06 -7.74 -3.49
C LEU A 40 -12.56 -8.39 -4.80
N PRO A 41 -13.86 -8.70 -4.93
CA PRO A 41 -14.42 -9.17 -6.19
C PRO A 41 -14.15 -8.22 -7.37
N ALA A 42 -14.27 -8.73 -8.60
CA ALA A 42 -14.18 -7.95 -9.83
C ALA A 42 -12.84 -7.20 -10.06
N LYS A 43 -11.70 -7.76 -9.59
CA LYS A 43 -10.34 -7.18 -9.74
C LYS A 43 -10.16 -5.82 -9.04
N ILE A 44 -10.92 -5.61 -7.97
CA ILE A 44 -10.75 -4.45 -7.10
C ILE A 44 -9.78 -4.83 -6.00
N PHE A 45 -8.87 -3.93 -5.65
CA PHE A 45 -7.90 -4.14 -4.57
C PHE A 45 -8.07 -3.06 -3.51
N LEU A 46 -8.12 -3.47 -2.25
CA LEU A 46 -8.01 -2.58 -1.11
C LEU A 46 -6.54 -2.54 -0.68
N ILE A 47 -5.98 -1.33 -0.64
CA ILE A 47 -4.58 -1.09 -0.33
C ILE A 47 -4.51 -0.08 0.81
N ARG A 48 -3.78 -0.42 1.87
CA ARG A 48 -3.39 0.53 2.92
C ARG A 48 -1.88 0.57 3.02
N VAL A 49 -1.34 1.78 2.92
CA VAL A 49 0.07 2.07 3.15
C VAL A 49 0.18 3.05 4.30
N GLU A 50 1.23 2.92 5.09
CA GLU A 50 1.51 3.85 6.19
C GLU A 50 2.96 4.31 6.16
N HIS A 51 3.17 5.52 6.66
CA HIS A 51 4.50 6.02 6.98
C HIS A 51 4.80 5.67 8.44
N TYR A 52 5.68 4.70 8.67
CA TYR A 52 5.83 4.14 10.03
C TYR A 52 6.86 4.86 10.91
N PHE A 53 7.66 5.78 10.34
CA PHE A 53 8.52 6.67 11.12
C PHE A 53 7.73 7.87 11.63
N GLU A 54 7.91 8.21 12.90
CA GLU A 54 7.41 9.43 13.50
C GLU A 54 8.23 10.66 13.07
N LEU A 55 7.72 11.85 13.39
CA LEU A 55 8.43 13.10 13.14
C LEU A 55 9.73 13.15 13.95
N ASN A 56 10.86 13.38 13.27
CA ASN A 56 12.21 13.47 13.83
C ASN A 56 12.75 12.16 14.45
N GLU A 57 12.15 11.01 14.16
CA GLU A 57 12.69 9.71 14.55
C GLU A 57 13.98 9.37 13.79
N ASP A 58 14.06 9.74 12.51
CA ASP A 58 15.21 9.56 11.64
C ASP A 58 15.41 10.75 10.70
N GLU A 59 16.66 11.18 10.49
CA GLU A 59 16.98 12.37 9.68
C GLU A 59 16.63 12.23 8.19
N ILE A 60 16.51 11.00 7.70
CA ILE A 60 16.23 10.68 6.29
C ILE A 60 14.81 10.15 6.16
N PHE A 61 14.44 9.16 6.96
CA PHE A 61 13.22 8.37 6.81
C PHE A 61 11.99 8.97 7.49
N SER A 62 12.13 9.98 8.36
CA SER A 62 10.99 10.77 8.86
C SER A 62 10.47 11.81 7.84
N LYS A 63 11.12 11.96 6.68
CA LYS A 63 10.74 12.95 5.66
C LYS A 63 9.63 12.43 4.74
N PRO A 64 8.83 13.32 4.13
CA PRO A 64 7.84 12.92 3.13
C PRO A 64 8.45 12.11 1.98
N VAL A 65 7.69 11.15 1.48
CA VAL A 65 8.09 10.27 0.38
C VAL A 65 6.98 10.19 -0.67
N GLN A 66 7.40 10.08 -1.94
CA GLN A 66 6.51 9.90 -3.08
C GLN A 66 6.93 8.63 -3.83
N PHE A 67 5.96 7.83 -4.24
CA PHE A 67 6.16 6.62 -5.03
C PHE A 67 4.98 6.39 -5.98
N ASP A 68 5.19 5.59 -7.00
CA ASP A 68 4.21 5.34 -8.06
C ASP A 68 3.53 3.97 -7.86
N LEU A 69 2.23 4.01 -7.58
CA LEU A 69 1.42 2.80 -7.39
C LEU A 69 1.31 1.95 -8.66
N GLN A 70 1.27 2.56 -9.85
CA GLN A 70 1.23 1.84 -11.11
C GLN A 70 2.54 1.09 -11.36
N ILE A 71 3.69 1.69 -11.05
CA ILE A 71 4.98 1.00 -11.14
C ILE A 71 4.99 -0.19 -10.16
N LEU A 72 4.64 0.07 -8.90
CA LEU A 72 4.66 -0.93 -7.83
C LEU A 72 3.79 -2.16 -8.16
N PHE A 73 2.56 -1.94 -8.62
CA PHE A 73 1.57 -3.00 -8.86
C PHE A 73 1.46 -3.43 -10.34
N ASN A 74 2.43 -3.08 -11.19
CA ASN A 74 2.40 -3.36 -12.63
C ASN A 74 2.18 -4.86 -12.96
N ARG A 75 2.66 -5.78 -12.10
CA ARG A 75 2.47 -7.24 -12.30
C ARG A 75 1.01 -7.69 -12.18
N LEU A 76 0.15 -6.89 -11.56
CA LEU A 76 -1.29 -7.13 -11.43
C LEU A 76 -2.09 -6.53 -12.59
N GLY A 77 -1.45 -5.69 -13.41
CA GLY A 77 -2.04 -5.03 -14.57
C GLY A 77 -2.04 -3.50 -14.46
N LYS A 78 -2.72 -2.87 -15.42
CA LYS A 78 -2.89 -1.42 -15.45
C LYS A 78 -3.99 -0.99 -14.47
N ILE A 79 -3.67 -0.06 -13.58
CA ILE A 79 -4.62 0.63 -12.71
C ILE A 79 -5.45 1.56 -13.59
N SER A 80 -6.76 1.31 -13.66
CA SER A 80 -7.69 2.14 -14.44
C SER A 80 -8.28 3.28 -13.62
N GLU A 81 -8.38 3.09 -12.30
CA GLU A 81 -9.05 4.02 -11.38
C GLU A 81 -8.40 3.90 -10.00
N LEU A 82 -8.36 5.01 -9.27
CA LEU A 82 -7.98 5.08 -7.87
C LEU A 82 -9.04 5.90 -7.14
N LEU A 83 -9.50 5.39 -6.00
CA LEU A 83 -10.44 6.06 -5.12
C LEU A 83 -9.85 6.08 -3.71
N GLU A 84 -9.61 7.28 -3.18
CA GLU A 84 -9.14 7.46 -1.80
C GLU A 84 -10.32 7.39 -0.83
N LEU A 85 -10.19 6.60 0.23
CA LEU A 85 -11.22 6.35 1.22
C LEU A 85 -10.74 6.77 2.61
N THR A 86 -11.68 6.93 3.55
CA THR A 86 -11.37 6.98 4.98
C THR A 86 -10.77 5.63 5.44
N LEU A 87 -10.08 5.63 6.59
CA LEU A 87 -9.39 4.44 7.12
C LEU A 87 -10.30 3.20 7.29
N GLY A 88 -11.61 3.43 7.54
CA GLY A 88 -12.63 2.40 7.67
C GLY A 88 -13.22 1.90 6.34
N ASP A 89 -12.68 2.34 5.20
CA ASP A 89 -13.06 1.99 3.82
C ASP A 89 -14.53 2.23 3.47
N ASN A 90 -15.23 3.07 4.23
CA ASN A 90 -16.69 3.21 4.15
C ASN A 90 -17.15 4.54 3.54
N LEU A 91 -16.23 5.47 3.27
CA LEU A 91 -16.54 6.80 2.76
C LEU A 91 -15.39 7.30 1.87
N PRO A 92 -15.65 7.84 0.67
CA PRO A 92 -14.66 8.59 -0.10
C PRO A 92 -14.05 9.71 0.73
N LEU A 93 -12.72 9.86 0.73
CA LEU A 93 -12.05 10.87 1.55
C LEU A 93 -12.51 12.28 1.18
N SER A 94 -12.80 12.51 -0.11
CA SER A 94 -13.33 13.77 -0.63
C SER A 94 -14.70 14.16 -0.05
N GLU A 95 -15.46 13.20 0.48
CA GLU A 95 -16.76 13.43 1.11
C GLU A 95 -16.68 13.59 2.63
N MET A 96 -15.50 13.34 3.23
CA MET A 96 -15.29 13.45 4.67
C MET A 96 -15.42 14.90 5.14
N LYS A 97 -16.27 15.13 6.15
CA LYS A 97 -16.42 16.44 6.82
C LYS A 97 -15.97 16.33 8.27
N ARG A 98 -14.91 17.06 8.62
CA ARG A 98 -14.41 17.14 10.01
C ARG A 98 -14.96 18.40 10.68
N LEU A 99 -15.35 18.27 11.94
CA LEU A 99 -15.68 19.42 12.78
C LEU A 99 -14.43 20.29 12.99
N VAL A 100 -14.62 21.60 13.03
CA VAL A 100 -13.55 22.58 13.30
C VAL A 100 -13.60 22.97 14.76
N TRP A 101 -12.47 22.82 15.45
CA TRP A 101 -12.33 23.15 16.85
C TRP A 101 -11.35 24.32 17.02
N THR A 102 -11.68 25.21 17.95
CA THR A 102 -10.76 26.24 18.45
C THR A 102 -10.43 25.91 19.89
N THR A 103 -9.14 25.77 20.21
CA THR A 103 -8.69 25.47 21.57
C THR A 103 -8.65 26.75 22.41
N ASN A 104 -8.53 26.61 23.73
CA ASN A 104 -8.39 27.76 24.64
C ASN A 104 -7.12 28.59 24.36
N ASN A 105 -6.12 27.99 23.69
CA ASN A 105 -4.90 28.67 23.25
C ASN A 105 -5.09 29.40 21.92
N ASN A 106 -6.34 29.50 21.42
CA ASN A 106 -6.72 30.09 20.15
C ASN A 106 -6.09 29.40 18.92
N GLU A 107 -5.74 28.12 19.05
CA GLU A 107 -5.32 27.27 17.94
C GLU A 107 -6.57 26.74 17.25
N SER A 108 -6.60 26.82 15.92
CA SER A 108 -7.72 26.33 15.12
C SER A 108 -7.34 25.07 14.36
N SER A 109 -8.23 24.07 14.36
CA SER A 109 -8.09 22.88 13.52
C SER A 109 -8.53 23.10 12.06
N TYR A 110 -8.74 24.35 11.64
CA TYR A 110 -9.14 24.67 10.27
C TYR A 110 -7.98 24.41 9.30
N TRP A 111 -8.21 23.55 8.32
CA TRP A 111 -7.22 23.25 7.29
C TRP A 111 -7.09 24.41 6.30
N GLN A 112 -5.87 24.91 6.10
CA GLN A 112 -5.53 25.81 5.00
C GLN A 112 -4.99 24.97 3.83
N PRO A 113 -5.61 25.02 2.63
CA PRO A 113 -5.05 24.37 1.46
C PRO A 113 -3.73 25.07 1.07
N THR A 114 -2.66 24.29 0.87
CA THR A 114 -1.38 24.74 0.29
C THR A 114 -1.44 24.74 -1.23
#